data_AF-A0A0R3Q785-F1
#
_entry.id   AF-A0A0R3Q785-F1
#
_cell.length_a   1.000
_cell.length_b   1.000
_cell.length_c   1.000
_cell.angle_alpha   90.00
_cell.angle_beta   90.00
_cell.angle_gamma   90.00
#
_symmetry.space_group_name_H-M   'P 1'
#
loop_
_entity.id
_entity.type
_entity.pdbx_description
1 polymer ?
#
loop_
_entity_poly.entity_id
_entity_poly.type
_entity_poly.pdbx_seq_one_letter_code
_entity_poly.pdbx_strand_id
1 'polypeptide(L)'
;MNDTELNESDRWLLSAQSHLQKKLLQSLRKSTTLYVDGPNKVYLMDNCIEYVGLFSNPKSHYYEKYDDNNLDEDFENWESEWDRRYEKRPNIHEQQHETVLALSVFGKVYRKTAIAWISHLQETNPSLHSAQVLFRTKQATKTLVTPLA
;
A
#
# COMPACT_ATOMS: atom_id res chain seq x y z
N MET A 1 -4.15 -27.89 -10.34
CA MET A 1 -4.80 -27.21 -9.21
C MET A 1 -6.03 -26.51 -9.80
N ASN A 2 -7.22 -27.04 -9.52
CA ASN A 2 -8.42 -26.80 -10.34
C ASN A 2 -8.78 -25.32 -10.44
N ASP A 3 -8.66 -24.80 -11.67
CA ASP A 3 -9.23 -23.53 -12.09
C ASP A 3 -10.76 -23.66 -12.04
N THR A 4 -11.33 -23.38 -10.88
CA THR A 4 -12.78 -23.27 -10.76
C THR A 4 -13.16 -21.95 -11.39
N GLU A 5 -13.94 -21.99 -12.47
CA GLU A 5 -14.55 -20.78 -13.03
C GLU A 5 -15.23 -20.02 -11.89
N LEU A 6 -14.93 -18.73 -11.77
CA LEU A 6 -15.59 -17.86 -10.81
C LEU A 6 -17.08 -17.82 -11.15
N ASN A 7 -17.93 -18.10 -10.16
CA ASN A 7 -19.37 -17.83 -10.28
C ASN A 7 -19.56 -16.37 -10.69
N GLU A 8 -20.57 -16.09 -11.51
CA GLU A 8 -20.83 -14.74 -12.04
C GLU A 8 -20.98 -13.70 -10.93
N SER A 9 -21.56 -14.09 -9.78
CA SER A 9 -21.68 -13.28 -8.57
C SER A 9 -20.34 -12.79 -7.99
N ASP A 10 -19.25 -13.49 -8.28
CA ASP A 10 -17.93 -13.24 -7.69
C ASP A 10 -17.00 -12.51 -8.69
N ARG A 11 -17.49 -12.20 -9.90
CA ARG A 11 -16.73 -11.60 -11.02
C ARG A 11 -16.75 -10.08 -11.03
N TRP A 12 -16.73 -9.46 -9.86
CA TRP A 12 -16.60 -8.01 -9.74
C TRP A 12 -15.35 -7.64 -8.95
N LEU A 13 -14.78 -6.48 -9.29
CA LEU A 13 -13.69 -5.87 -8.55
C LEU A 13 -13.95 -4.37 -8.46
N LEU A 14 -13.62 -3.79 -7.31
CA LEU A 14 -13.63 -2.35 -7.09
C LEU A 14 -12.20 -1.92 -6.85
N SER A 15 -11.73 -0.92 -7.60
CA SER A 15 -10.38 -0.37 -7.50
C SER A 15 -10.46 1.07 -7.00
N ALA A 16 -9.61 1.43 -6.05
CA ALA A 16 -9.52 2.77 -5.51
C ALA A 16 -8.07 3.25 -5.53
N GLN A 17 -7.87 4.44 -6.10
CA GLN A 17 -6.57 5.10 -6.14
C GLN A 17 -6.74 6.62 -6.11
N SER A 18 -6.09 7.29 -5.15
CA SER A 18 -6.09 8.74 -5.03
C SER A 18 -5.10 9.41 -6.00
N HIS A 19 -5.30 10.70 -6.28
CA HIS A 19 -4.35 11.48 -7.08
C HIS A 19 -2.94 11.53 -6.44
N LEU A 20 -2.86 11.57 -5.11
CA LEU A 20 -1.58 11.55 -4.39
C LEU A 20 -0.88 10.21 -4.59
N GLN A 21 -1.61 9.10 -4.50
CA GLN A 21 -1.08 7.76 -4.76
C GLN A 21 -0.53 7.61 -6.19
N LYS A 22 -1.22 8.15 -7.19
CA LYS A 22 -0.72 8.20 -8.58
C LYS A 22 0.60 8.97 -8.68
N LYS A 23 0.69 10.14 -8.04
CA LYS A 23 1.93 10.93 -7.99
C LYS A 23 3.07 10.19 -7.30
N LEU A 24 2.79 9.49 -6.19
CA LEU A 24 3.77 8.67 -5.50
C LEU A 24 4.32 7.59 -6.41
N LEU A 25 3.43 6.87 -7.10
CA LEU A 25 3.77 5.80 -8.02
C LEU A 25 4.57 6.30 -9.24
N GLN A 26 4.30 7.50 -9.73
CA GLN A 26 5.08 8.15 -10.79
C GLN A 26 6.47 8.57 -10.30
N SER A 27 6.60 8.95 -9.03
CA SER A 27 7.87 9.35 -8.43
C SER A 27 8.81 8.17 -8.06
N LEU A 28 8.33 6.94 -8.20
CA LEU A 28 9.12 5.75 -7.89
C LEU A 28 10.29 5.61 -8.87
N ARG A 29 11.42 5.16 -8.36
CA ARG A 29 12.58 4.81 -9.20
C ARG A 29 12.20 3.64 -10.09
N LYS A 30 12.75 3.62 -11.31
CA LYS A 30 12.65 2.46 -12.21
C LYS A 30 13.12 1.20 -11.47
N SER A 31 12.47 0.07 -11.72
CA SER A 31 12.76 -1.22 -11.07
C SER A 31 12.50 -1.28 -9.57
N THR A 32 11.68 -0.37 -9.01
CA THR A 32 11.20 -0.53 -7.62
C THR A 32 10.30 -1.76 -7.52
N THR A 33 10.52 -2.58 -6.49
CA THR A 33 9.64 -3.71 -6.16
C THR A 33 8.39 -3.21 -5.46
N LEU A 34 7.23 -3.63 -5.98
CA LEU A 34 5.92 -3.39 -5.43
C LEU A 34 5.32 -4.69 -4.92
N TYR A 35 4.46 -4.59 -3.92
CA TYR A 35 3.88 -5.74 -3.25
C TYR A 35 2.36 -5.68 -3.33
N VAL A 36 1.75 -6.76 -3.81
CA VAL A 36 0.30 -6.96 -3.78
C VAL A 36 0.00 -7.86 -2.59
N ASP A 37 -0.55 -7.26 -1.54
CA ASP A 37 -0.79 -7.91 -0.27
C ASP A 37 -2.28 -8.07 0.00
N GLY A 38 -2.67 -9.27 0.39
CA GLY A 38 -4.02 -9.60 0.81
C GLY A 38 -4.32 -11.11 0.70
N PRO A 39 -5.56 -11.53 0.95
CA PRO A 39 -6.65 -10.72 1.47
C PRO A 39 -6.36 -10.23 2.90
N ASN A 40 -6.55 -8.94 3.13
CA ASN A 40 -6.59 -8.31 4.45
C ASN A 40 -8.04 -8.05 4.81
N LYS A 41 -8.38 -8.01 6.10
CA LYS A 41 -9.76 -7.86 6.58
C LYS A 41 -9.97 -6.49 7.18
N VAL A 42 -11.08 -5.85 6.83
CA VAL A 42 -11.60 -4.66 7.50
C VAL A 42 -13.01 -4.96 8.00
N TYR A 43 -13.29 -4.58 9.24
CA TYR A 43 -14.59 -4.79 9.87
C TYR A 43 -15.34 -3.45 9.90
N LEU A 44 -16.51 -3.41 9.28
CA LEU A 44 -17.41 -2.27 9.27
C LEU A 44 -18.75 -2.70 9.87
N MET A 45 -18.96 -2.35 11.15
CA MET A 45 -20.10 -2.86 11.92
C MET A 45 -20.12 -4.39 11.87
N ASP A 46 -21.22 -4.98 11.41
CA ASP A 46 -21.40 -6.44 11.30
C ASP A 46 -20.81 -7.04 10.00
N ASN A 47 -20.16 -6.24 9.16
CA ASN A 47 -19.63 -6.69 7.88
C ASN A 47 -18.11 -6.83 7.93
N CYS A 48 -17.59 -7.97 7.47
CA CYS A 48 -16.17 -8.19 7.25
C CYS A 48 -15.89 -8.14 5.74
N ILE A 49 -15.09 -7.18 5.32
CA ILE A 49 -14.72 -7.00 3.91
C ILE A 49 -13.25 -7.38 3.74
N GLU A 50 -12.97 -8.17 2.70
CA GLU A 50 -11.61 -8.51 2.32
C GLU A 50 -11.10 -7.54 1.24
N TYR A 51 -9.94 -6.93 1.50
CA TYR A 51 -9.29 -6.04 0.56
C TYR A 51 -7.87 -6.50 0.26
N VAL A 52 -7.37 -6.06 -0.88
CA VAL A 52 -5.99 -6.22 -1.31
C VAL A 52 -5.42 -4.82 -1.51
N GLY A 53 -4.17 -4.62 -1.09
CA GLY A 53 -3.47 -3.38 -1.32
C GLY A 53 -2.24 -3.55 -2.19
N LEU A 54 -1.87 -2.49 -2.88
CA LEU A 54 -0.60 -2.33 -3.56
C LEU A 54 0.28 -1.44 -2.70
N PHE A 55 1.44 -1.95 -2.33
CA PHE A 55 2.36 -1.30 -1.40
C PHE A 55 3.76 -1.18 -1.99
N SER A 56 4.51 -0.19 -1.55
CA SER A 56 5.96 -0.13 -1.73
C SER A 56 6.66 -0.02 -0.38
N ASN A 57 7.98 -0.26 -0.40
CA ASN A 57 8.83 0.02 0.76
C ASN A 57 8.64 1.47 1.24
N PRO A 58 8.79 1.72 2.55
CA PRO A 58 8.68 3.06 3.10
C PRO A 58 9.80 3.94 2.55
N LYS A 59 9.52 5.23 2.38
CA LYS A 59 10.59 6.16 2.04
C LYS A 59 11.49 6.35 3.26
N SER A 60 12.79 6.28 3.04
CA SER A 60 13.85 6.30 4.07
C SER A 60 13.90 7.55 4.96
N HIS A 61 13.04 8.54 4.73
CA HIS A 61 13.09 9.82 5.43
C HIS A 61 11.81 9.99 6.24
N TYR A 62 11.76 9.50 7.48
CA TYR A 62 10.80 10.04 8.46
C TYR A 62 11.35 10.13 9.87
N TYR A 63 10.96 11.24 10.49
CA TYR A 63 11.12 11.69 11.87
C TYR A 63 12.51 12.24 12.22
N GLU A 64 12.86 13.42 11.69
CA GLU A 64 13.35 14.41 12.64
C GLU A 64 12.14 14.73 13.54
N LYS A 65 12.24 14.21 14.76
CA LYS A 65 11.40 14.59 15.88
C LYS A 65 11.30 16.12 15.82
N TYR A 66 10.08 16.67 15.78
CA TYR A 66 9.94 18.07 16.20
C TYR A 66 10.58 18.12 17.57
N ASP A 67 11.75 18.74 17.65
CA ASP A 67 12.36 19.01 18.92
C ASP A 67 11.48 20.09 19.54
N ASP A 68 10.49 19.64 20.30
CA ASP A 68 9.59 20.47 21.09
C ASP A 68 10.33 21.13 22.28
N ASN A 69 11.68 21.16 22.24
CA ASN A 69 12.55 21.61 23.31
C ASN A 69 13.41 22.84 23.01
N ASN A 70 13.33 23.45 21.82
CA ASN A 70 13.95 24.77 21.64
C ASN A 70 12.87 25.84 21.73
N LEU A 71 12.44 26.07 22.97
CA LEU A 71 12.13 27.44 23.36
C LEU A 71 13.44 28.22 23.18
N ASP A 72 13.43 29.16 22.23
CA ASP A 72 14.52 30.06 21.85
C ASP A 72 15.16 30.76 23.07
N GLU A 73 16.13 30.13 23.71
CA GLU A 73 17.01 30.79 24.69
C GLU A 73 18.46 30.93 24.20
N ASP A 74 18.75 30.55 22.95
CA ASP A 74 20.05 30.75 22.31
C ASP A 74 19.95 31.75 21.14
N PHE A 75 20.06 33.05 21.47
CA PHE A 75 20.05 34.14 20.49
C PHE A 75 21.24 34.11 19.53
N GLU A 76 22.35 33.42 19.86
CA GLU A 76 23.53 33.33 19.00
C GLU A 76 23.34 32.33 17.86
N ASN A 77 22.40 31.38 18.01
CA ASN A 77 22.13 30.32 17.03
C ASN A 77 20.68 30.33 16.52
N TRP A 78 20.04 31.50 16.51
CA TRP A 78 18.68 31.70 15.97
C TRP A 78 18.63 31.30 14.48
N GLU A 79 18.02 30.16 14.18
CA GLU A 79 17.62 29.82 12.81
C GLU A 79 16.22 30.38 12.57
N SER A 80 16.06 31.23 11.54
CA SER A 80 14.72 31.71 11.24
C SER A 80 13.83 30.56 10.75
N GLU A 81 12.52 30.64 11.01
CA GLU A 81 11.54 29.72 10.41
C GLU A 81 11.58 29.74 8.86
N TRP A 82 12.24 30.73 8.25
CA TRP A 82 12.54 30.81 6.81
C TRP A 82 13.83 30.07 6.40
N ASP A 83 14.77 29.84 7.33
CA ASP A 83 16.01 29.07 7.13
C ASP A 83 15.82 27.57 7.32
N ARG A 84 14.71 27.14 7.98
CA ARG A 84 14.29 25.74 8.05
C ARG A 84 14.03 25.25 6.63
N ARG A 85 15.03 24.58 6.04
CA ARG A 85 14.93 23.86 4.77
C ARG A 85 13.62 23.09 4.77
N TYR A 86 12.72 23.39 3.83
CA TYR A 86 11.40 22.75 3.75
C TYR A 86 11.52 21.23 3.71
N GLU A 87 11.45 20.60 4.88
CA GLU A 87 11.46 19.16 4.96
C GLU A 87 10.14 18.65 4.41
N LYS A 88 10.24 17.81 3.39
CA LYS A 88 9.06 17.25 2.74
C LYS A 88 8.36 16.30 3.71
N ARG A 89 7.29 16.78 4.32
CA ARG A 89 6.44 16.00 5.22
C ARG A 89 5.80 14.80 4.48
N PRO A 90 5.58 13.67 5.17
CA PRO A 90 4.85 12.54 4.60
C PRO A 90 3.45 12.96 4.28
N ASN A 91 2.92 12.44 3.17
CA ASN A 91 1.48 12.39 3.02
C ASN A 91 0.90 11.17 3.76
N ILE A 92 -0.42 11.15 3.94
CA ILE A 92 -1.15 10.11 4.68
C ILE A 92 -0.92 8.68 4.17
N HIS A 93 -0.49 8.51 2.92
CA HIS A 93 -0.24 7.21 2.31
C HIS A 93 1.20 6.73 2.51
N GLU A 94 2.14 7.62 2.84
CA GLU A 94 3.53 7.31 3.16
C GLU A 94 3.65 7.01 4.66
N GLN A 95 3.42 5.76 5.04
CA GLN A 95 3.45 5.32 6.43
C GLN A 95 4.85 4.85 6.82
N GLN A 96 5.09 4.70 8.13
CA GLN A 96 6.38 4.31 8.70
C GLN A 96 6.92 2.99 8.13
N HIS A 97 6.04 2.01 7.90
CA HIS A 97 6.44 0.67 7.48
C HIS A 97 6.24 0.40 6.00
N GLU A 98 5.35 1.14 5.33
CA GLU A 98 5.00 0.95 3.94
C GLU A 98 4.35 2.19 3.33
N THR A 99 4.37 2.28 2.01
CA THR A 99 3.61 3.31 1.29
C THR A 99 2.44 2.66 0.55
N VAL A 100 1.22 3.12 0.84
CA VAL A 100 -0.02 2.59 0.25
C VAL A 100 -0.29 3.25 -1.09
N LEU A 101 -0.23 2.48 -2.18
CA LEU A 101 -0.29 3.02 -3.56
C LEU A 101 -1.63 2.79 -4.26
N ALA A 102 -2.39 1.77 -3.86
CA ALA A 102 -3.75 1.53 -4.34
C ALA A 102 -4.42 0.49 -3.45
N LEU A 103 -5.76 0.46 -3.45
CA LEU A 103 -6.55 -0.55 -2.76
C LEU A 103 -7.58 -1.15 -3.71
N SER A 104 -7.96 -2.40 -3.47
CA SER A 104 -9.05 -3.05 -4.20
C SER A 104 -9.81 -4.04 -3.32
N VAL A 105 -11.09 -4.21 -3.65
CA VAL A 105 -11.98 -5.22 -3.07
C VAL A 105 -12.45 -6.11 -4.22
N PHE A 106 -12.49 -7.42 -3.98
CA PHE A 106 -12.93 -8.42 -4.95
C PHE A 106 -14.13 -9.17 -4.38
N GLY A 107 -15.03 -9.65 -5.25
CA GLY A 107 -16.01 -10.66 -4.86
C GLY A 107 -15.33 -11.91 -4.28
N LYS A 108 -14.21 -12.33 -4.90
CA LYS A 108 -13.32 -13.35 -4.34
C LYS A 108 -11.86 -13.09 -4.71
N VAL A 109 -10.98 -13.13 -3.71
CA VAL A 109 -9.56 -12.84 -3.90
C VAL A 109 -8.84 -14.07 -4.43
N TYR A 110 -8.47 -14.03 -5.71
CA TYR A 110 -7.63 -15.01 -6.37
C TYR A 110 -6.40 -14.34 -6.99
N ARG A 111 -5.36 -15.14 -7.25
CA ARG A 111 -4.17 -14.62 -7.94
C ARG A 111 -4.50 -14.03 -9.31
N LYS A 112 -5.39 -14.66 -10.08
CA LYS A 112 -5.81 -14.18 -11.41
C LYS A 112 -6.56 -12.84 -11.33
N THR A 113 -7.46 -12.66 -10.36
CA THR A 113 -8.20 -11.40 -10.19
C THR A 113 -7.30 -10.26 -9.74
N ALA A 114 -6.32 -10.54 -8.87
CA ALA A 114 -5.29 -9.58 -8.49
C ALA A 114 -4.40 -9.17 -9.68
N ILE A 115 -4.01 -10.10 -10.56
CA ILE A 115 -3.26 -9.77 -11.79
C ILE A 115 -4.10 -8.87 -12.70
N ALA A 116 -5.37 -9.21 -12.92
CA ALA A 116 -6.28 -8.40 -13.74
C ALA A 116 -6.44 -6.97 -13.18
N TRP A 117 -6.52 -6.83 -11.86
CA TRP A 117 -6.54 -5.52 -11.20
C TRP A 117 -5.26 -4.72 -11.45
N ILE A 118 -4.07 -5.34 -11.38
CA ILE A 118 -2.81 -4.67 -11.69
C ILE A 118 -2.77 -4.24 -13.16
N SER A 119 -3.24 -5.07 -14.09
CA SER A 119 -3.36 -4.70 -15.50
C SER A 119 -4.28 -3.49 -15.71
N HIS A 120 -5.41 -3.43 -15.01
CA HIS A 120 -6.29 -2.26 -15.04
C HIS A 120 -5.62 -1.01 -14.45
N LEU A 121 -4.88 -1.14 -13.34
CA LEU A 121 -4.13 -0.01 -12.77
C LEU A 121 -3.04 0.52 -13.73
N GLN A 122 -2.42 -0.34 -14.55
CA GLN A 122 -1.42 0.04 -15.53
C GLN A 122 -1.96 1.00 -16.61
N GLU A 123 -3.24 0.89 -16.99
CA GLU A 123 -3.88 1.77 -17.99
C GLU A 123 -3.78 3.26 -17.61
N THR A 124 -3.87 3.56 -16.31
CA THR A 124 -3.77 4.93 -15.78
C THR A 124 -2.42 5.26 -15.18
N ASN A 125 -1.53 4.27 -15.04
CA ASN A 125 -0.24 4.39 -14.38
C ASN A 125 0.88 3.70 -15.19
N PRO A 126 1.45 4.38 -16.20
CA PRO A 126 2.47 3.78 -17.05
C PRO A 126 3.74 3.32 -16.32
N SER A 127 4.06 3.91 -15.16
CA SER A 127 5.23 3.54 -14.36
C SER A 127 5.17 2.09 -13.85
N LEU A 128 3.98 1.52 -13.70
CA LEU A 128 3.78 0.13 -13.31
C LEU A 128 4.30 -0.88 -14.33
N HIS A 129 4.43 -0.51 -15.62
CA HIS A 129 5.00 -1.41 -16.61
C HIS A 129 6.48 -1.72 -16.37
N SER A 130 7.18 -0.80 -15.70
CA SER A 130 8.61 -0.91 -15.38
C SER A 130 8.90 -1.39 -13.95
N ALA A 131 7.85 -1.57 -13.15
CA ALA A 131 7.96 -1.97 -11.76
C ALA A 131 7.91 -3.51 -11.63
N GLN A 132 8.62 -4.05 -10.63
CA GLN A 132 8.54 -5.47 -10.33
C GLN A 132 7.41 -5.71 -9.32
N VAL A 133 6.33 -6.36 -9.74
CA VAL A 133 5.17 -6.62 -8.87
C VAL A 133 5.26 -8.03 -8.27
N LEU A 134 5.32 -8.13 -6.94
CA LEU A 134 5.33 -9.38 -6.19
C LEU A 134 3.97 -9.60 -5.50
N PHE A 135 3.37 -10.76 -5.70
CA PHE A 135 2.11 -11.13 -5.08
C PHE A 135 2.38 -11.89 -3.77
N ARG A 136 2.08 -11.26 -2.62
CA ARG A 136 2.16 -11.88 -1.29
C ARG A 136 0.75 -12.22 -0.84
N THR A 137 0.13 -13.21 -1.49
CA THR A 137 -1.21 -13.66 -1.12
C THR A 137 -1.15 -14.67 0.02
N LYS A 138 -1.86 -14.38 1.12
CA LYS A 138 -2.08 -15.34 2.22
C LYS A 138 -3.12 -16.35 1.75
N GLN A 139 -2.72 -17.38 0.99
CA GLN A 139 -3.60 -18.53 0.82
C GLN A 139 -3.76 -19.16 2.20
N ALA A 140 -5.00 -19.20 2.71
CA ALA A 140 -5.32 -19.91 3.92
C ALA A 140 -5.14 -21.41 3.67
N THR A 141 -3.93 -21.93 3.86
CA THR A 141 -3.75 -23.36 4.08
C THR A 141 -4.44 -23.65 5.41
N LYS A 142 -5.55 -24.36 5.38
CA LYS A 142 -6.26 -24.82 6.57
C LYS A 142 -5.31 -25.76 7.31
N THR A 143 -4.48 -25.23 8.21
CA THR A 143 -3.60 -26.04 9.04
C THR A 143 -4.52 -26.80 9.99
N LEU A 144 -4.83 -28.05 9.65
CA LEU A 144 -5.47 -28.98 10.57
C LEU A 144 -4.46 -29.24 11.69
N VAL A 145 -4.64 -28.57 12.82
CA VAL A 145 -3.93 -28.91 14.05
C VAL A 145 -4.57 -30.21 14.53
N THR A 146 -3.97 -31.35 14.18
CA THR A 146 -4.38 -32.64 14.73
C THR A 146 -4.00 -32.66 16.21
N PRO A 147 -4.94 -32.85 17.14
CA PRO A 147 -4.58 -33.05 18.54
C PRO A 147 -3.75 -34.33 18.67
N LEU A 148 -2.64 -34.25 19.40
CA LEU A 148 -1.85 -35.43 19.77
C LEU A 148 -2.72 -36.31 20.67
N ALA A 149 -2.89 -37.56 20.25
CA ALA A 149 -3.59 -38.61 20.99
C ALA A 149 -2.77 -39.09 22.19
#